data_AF-A0A9L0SJF3-F1
#
_entry.id   AF-A0A9L0SJF3-F1
#
_cell.length_a   1.000
_cell.length_b   1.000
_cell.length_c   1.000
_cell.angle_alpha   90.00
_cell.angle_beta   90.00
_cell.angle_gamma   90.00
#
_symmetry.space_group_name_H-M   'P 1'
#
loop_
_entity.id
_entity.type
_entity.pdbx_description
1 polymer ?
#
loop_
_entity_poly.entity_id
_entity_poly.type
_entity_poly.pdbx_seq_one_letter_code
_entity_poly.pdbx_strand_id
1 'polypeptide(L)'
;MLRRALRLGLGRGLLGRGLGTWRGDSTLDWDGKVSDIKKKIQSVLPGGAWNPLYDTSHLPPEHSDVVIVGGGVLGLSVAYWLKRLEKRRGAIQVLVVERDYTYSQASTGLSVGGIRQQFSLPENIQLSLFSVDFLRNINEYLAVVDDPPLDLQFNPSGYLLLASEKGAAIMENNVKVQRQEGAKVCLMSPEQLRNKFPWINTEGVALASYGLEDEGWFDPWCLLQGLRRKVQSMGVLFCHGEVTRFISSSNRMETASGEEVTLKRIHEVHVKMDRSLEYQPVECAIVINAAGAWSGQIAELAGIGKGPPGTLQGTKLPVEPRKRRRNQTQGTWKWTMASSRTRCGPIWPR
;
A
#
# COMPACT_ATOMS: atom_id res chain seq x y z
N MET A 1 -24.99 16.86 18.92
CA MET A 1 -25.70 18.09 19.36
C MET A 1 -24.75 19.30 19.45
N LEU A 2 -24.04 19.66 18.37
CA LEU A 2 -23.18 20.85 18.34
C LEU A 2 -23.19 21.55 16.96
N ARG A 3 -24.34 21.53 16.28
CA ARG A 3 -24.56 22.23 14.99
C ARG A 3 -25.68 23.29 15.05
N ARG A 4 -26.15 23.66 16.24
CA ARG A 4 -27.33 24.53 16.41
C ARG A 4 -27.08 25.89 17.08
N ALA A 5 -25.84 26.22 17.48
CA ALA A 5 -25.57 27.41 18.29
C ALA A 5 -25.08 28.66 17.51
N LEU A 6 -24.93 28.59 16.18
CA LEU A 6 -24.28 29.66 15.39
C LEU A 6 -25.22 30.44 14.47
N ARG A 7 -26.52 30.56 14.81
CA ARG A 7 -27.50 31.28 13.98
C ARG A 7 -28.34 32.35 14.69
N LEU A 8 -27.95 32.81 15.88
CA LEU A 8 -28.66 33.89 16.56
C LEU A 8 -27.65 34.93 17.04
N GLY A 9 -27.43 35.96 16.23
CA GLY A 9 -26.54 37.06 16.60
C GLY A 9 -26.35 38.16 15.57
N LEU A 10 -27.31 38.38 14.65
CA LEU A 10 -27.29 39.54 13.76
C LEU A 10 -28.72 40.05 13.55
N GLY A 11 -29.13 41.01 14.38
CA GLY A 11 -30.40 41.71 14.33
C GLY A 11 -30.21 43.23 14.34
N ARG A 12 -30.53 43.83 13.19
CA ARG A 12 -30.72 45.24 12.81
C ARG A 12 -30.82 46.33 13.91
N GLY A 13 -30.06 47.41 13.68
CA GLY A 13 -30.65 48.74 13.36
C GLY A 13 -30.34 49.90 14.32
N LEU A 14 -29.69 50.95 13.81
CA LEU A 14 -30.05 52.35 14.03
C LEU A 14 -29.30 53.28 13.05
N LEU A 15 -30.06 54.12 12.36
CA LEU A 15 -29.66 55.18 11.43
C LEU A 15 -29.24 56.45 12.20
N GLY A 16 -28.25 57.19 11.71
CA GLY A 16 -27.96 58.56 12.14
C GLY A 16 -26.74 59.16 11.45
N ARG A 17 -26.94 60.21 10.65
CA ARG A 17 -25.91 60.96 9.90
C ARG A 17 -24.95 61.73 10.82
N GLY A 18 -23.70 61.91 10.38
CA GLY A 18 -22.80 62.94 10.89
C GLY A 18 -21.41 62.87 10.25
N LEU A 19 -21.14 63.78 9.30
CA LEU A 19 -19.78 64.08 8.83
C LEU A 19 -18.98 64.70 9.97
N GLY A 20 -17.86 64.07 10.34
CA GLY A 20 -16.92 64.59 11.33
C GLY A 20 -15.54 63.97 11.13
N THR A 21 -14.60 64.78 10.69
CA THR A 21 -13.18 64.45 10.59
C THR A 21 -12.59 64.18 11.98
N TRP A 22 -12.01 63.00 12.18
CA TRP A 22 -11.10 62.74 13.30
C TRP A 22 -9.91 61.92 12.80
N ARG A 23 -8.73 62.55 12.78
CA ARG A 23 -7.45 61.85 12.82
C ARG A 23 -7.32 61.27 14.23
N GLY A 24 -7.06 59.98 14.33
CA GLY A 24 -6.85 59.29 15.60
C GLY A 24 -6.22 57.94 15.34
N ASP A 25 -4.92 57.89 15.55
CA ASP A 25 -4.07 56.71 15.58
C ASP A 25 -4.68 55.63 16.50
N SER A 26 -4.93 54.44 15.99
CA SER A 26 -5.22 53.27 16.83
C SER A 26 -4.74 52.01 16.13
N THR A 27 -3.50 51.65 16.44
CA THR A 27 -3.00 50.28 16.35
C THR A 27 -3.93 49.39 17.18
N LEU A 28 -4.90 48.80 16.49
CA LEU A 28 -5.75 47.75 17.04
C LEU A 28 -4.85 46.66 17.62
N ASP A 29 -4.91 46.49 18.93
CA ASP A 29 -4.25 45.42 19.69
C ASP A 29 -4.84 44.07 19.28
N TRP A 30 -4.35 43.57 18.14
CA TRP A 30 -4.70 42.27 17.57
C TRP A 30 -4.08 41.14 18.39
N ASP A 31 -2.87 41.36 18.92
CA ASP A 31 -2.12 40.35 19.67
C ASP A 31 -2.77 40.04 21.03
N GLY A 32 -3.25 41.06 21.74
CA GLY A 32 -4.01 40.89 22.98
C GLY A 32 -5.31 40.10 22.78
N LYS A 33 -6.06 40.42 21.72
CA LYS A 33 -7.32 39.72 21.39
C LYS A 33 -7.10 38.26 21.00
N VAL A 34 -6.02 37.94 20.29
CA VAL A 34 -5.66 36.56 19.92
C VAL A 34 -5.22 35.75 21.15
N SER A 35 -4.47 36.36 22.07
CA SER A 35 -4.10 35.76 23.36
C SER A 35 -5.32 35.34 24.18
N ASP A 36 -6.34 36.20 24.26
CA ASP A 36 -7.51 35.94 25.09
C ASP A 36 -8.42 34.86 24.50
N ILE A 37 -8.51 34.78 23.17
CA ILE A 37 -9.18 33.68 22.47
C ILE A 37 -8.44 32.35 22.72
N LYS A 38 -7.11 32.36 22.68
CA LYS A 38 -6.28 31.17 22.93
C LYS A 38 -6.47 30.63 24.34
N LYS A 39 -6.48 31.50 25.36
CA LYS A 39 -6.75 31.14 26.76
C LYS A 39 -8.15 30.57 26.95
N LYS A 40 -9.16 31.15 26.27
CA LYS A 40 -10.56 30.72 26.36
C LYS A 40 -10.84 29.39 25.68
N ILE A 41 -10.06 29.01 24.66
CA ILE A 41 -10.15 27.72 23.99
C ILE A 41 -9.39 26.63 24.79
N GLN A 42 -8.21 26.96 25.33
CA GLN A 42 -7.45 26.05 26.19
C GLN A 42 -8.18 25.70 27.49
N SER A 43 -8.98 26.60 28.05
CA SER A 43 -9.77 26.33 29.25
C SER A 43 -10.97 25.39 29.01
N VAL A 44 -11.38 25.20 27.76
CA VAL A 44 -12.52 24.34 27.38
C VAL A 44 -12.07 22.93 26.95
N LEU A 45 -10.80 22.75 26.58
CA LEU A 45 -10.22 21.48 26.13
C LEU A 45 -8.88 21.20 26.85
N PRO A 46 -8.90 20.69 28.09
CA PRO A 46 -7.67 20.35 28.79
C PRO A 46 -7.04 19.09 28.17
N GLY A 47 -5.88 19.25 27.51
CA GLY A 47 -5.01 18.11 27.15
C GLY A 47 -4.54 17.99 25.69
N GLY A 48 -4.77 18.97 24.82
CA GLY A 48 -4.28 18.92 23.43
C GLY A 48 -3.54 20.19 23.02
N ALA A 49 -2.37 20.03 22.39
CA ALA A 49 -1.62 21.11 21.74
C ALA A 49 -2.32 21.59 20.45
N TRP A 50 -3.58 22.02 20.56
CA TRP A 50 -4.31 22.65 19.46
C TRP A 50 -3.87 24.11 19.34
N ASN A 51 -3.03 24.41 18.36
CA ASN A 51 -2.66 25.79 18.01
C ASN A 51 -3.47 26.18 16.77
N PRO A 52 -4.59 26.94 16.90
CA PRO A 52 -5.54 27.19 15.81
C PRO A 52 -4.95 28.02 14.64
N LEU A 53 -3.70 28.46 14.77
CA LEU A 53 -2.97 29.21 13.75
C LEU A 53 -2.27 28.30 12.71
N TYR A 54 -2.09 27.01 13.01
CA TYR A 54 -1.43 26.06 12.09
C TYR A 54 -2.16 24.71 12.11
N ASP A 55 -2.78 24.33 10.99
CA ASP A 55 -3.35 23.00 10.80
C ASP A 55 -2.23 21.99 10.55
N THR A 56 -1.87 21.22 11.58
CA THR A 56 -0.84 20.17 11.52
C THR A 56 -1.40 18.79 11.21
N SER A 57 -2.70 18.66 10.87
CA SER A 57 -3.33 17.37 10.60
C SER A 57 -2.73 16.62 9.40
N HIS A 58 -2.01 17.34 8.53
CA HIS A 58 -1.31 16.79 7.38
C HIS A 58 0.08 16.24 7.71
N LEU A 59 0.63 16.53 8.89
CA LEU A 59 1.94 16.06 9.34
C LEU A 59 1.84 14.65 9.93
N PRO A 60 2.90 13.83 9.84
CA PRO A 60 2.95 12.57 10.56
C PRO A 60 3.01 12.82 12.08
N PRO A 61 2.62 11.83 12.90
CA PRO A 61 2.85 11.89 14.35
C PRO A 61 4.34 11.85 14.69
N GLU A 62 4.73 12.39 15.85
CA GLU A 62 6.12 12.32 16.34
C GLU A 62 6.56 10.88 16.66
N HIS A 63 5.63 10.01 17.05
CA HIS A 63 5.87 8.60 17.35
C HIS A 63 4.83 7.72 16.63
N SER A 64 5.23 6.51 16.23
CA SER A 64 4.34 5.44 15.74
C SER A 64 5.00 4.07 15.92
N ASP A 65 4.30 3.08 16.47
CA ASP A 65 4.90 1.75 16.71
C ASP A 65 5.42 1.11 15.41
N VAL A 66 4.61 1.17 14.36
CA VAL A 66 4.94 0.63 13.03
C VAL A 66 4.83 1.72 11.98
N VAL A 67 5.87 1.88 11.17
CA VAL A 67 5.87 2.73 9.97
C VAL A 67 5.92 1.85 8.72
N ILE A 68 4.90 1.95 7.87
CA ILE A 68 4.80 1.24 6.60
C ILE A 68 5.18 2.21 5.47
N VAL A 69 6.23 1.88 4.74
CA VAL A 69 6.70 2.68 3.60
C VAL A 69 6.06 2.16 2.32
N GLY A 70 5.12 2.92 1.76
CA GLY A 70 4.33 2.58 0.59
C GLY A 70 2.88 2.24 0.94
N GLY A 71 1.94 2.99 0.37
CA GLY A 71 0.50 2.87 0.57
C GLY A 71 -0.24 2.19 -0.59
N GLY A 72 0.45 1.36 -1.37
CA GLY A 72 -0.16 0.46 -2.35
C GLY A 72 -0.87 -0.73 -1.69
N VAL A 73 -1.45 -1.64 -2.47
CA VAL A 73 -2.24 -2.78 -1.94
C VAL A 73 -1.45 -3.63 -0.93
N LEU A 74 -0.15 -3.85 -1.13
CA LEU A 74 0.67 -4.59 -0.14
C LEU A 74 0.78 -3.86 1.19
N GLY A 75 1.14 -2.57 1.18
CA GLY A 75 1.29 -1.79 2.41
C GLY A 75 -0.04 -1.64 3.17
N LEU A 76 -1.13 -1.41 2.45
CA LEU A 76 -2.46 -1.34 3.04
C LEU A 76 -2.95 -2.70 3.56
N SER A 77 -2.63 -3.80 2.86
CA SER A 77 -2.93 -5.15 3.34
C SER A 77 -2.19 -5.46 4.64
N VAL A 78 -0.90 -5.12 4.72
CA VAL A 78 -0.12 -5.25 5.96
C VAL A 78 -0.75 -4.43 7.09
N ALA A 79 -1.09 -3.16 6.84
CA ALA A 79 -1.77 -2.32 7.82
C ALA A 79 -3.09 -2.94 8.30
N TYR A 80 -3.90 -3.47 7.38
CA TYR A 80 -5.16 -4.15 7.67
C TYR A 80 -4.95 -5.35 8.58
N TRP A 81 -4.03 -6.25 8.24
CA TRP A 81 -3.79 -7.46 9.03
C TRP A 81 -3.19 -7.15 10.40
N LEU A 82 -2.30 -6.16 10.50
CA LEU A 82 -1.79 -5.69 11.80
C LEU A 82 -2.94 -5.21 12.71
N LYS A 83 -3.85 -4.40 12.17
CA LYS A 83 -5.00 -3.91 12.94
C LYS A 83 -6.06 -4.99 13.20
N ARG A 84 -6.18 -6.00 12.33
CA ARG A 84 -7.11 -7.12 12.52
C ARG A 84 -6.62 -8.10 13.58
N LEU A 85 -5.31 -8.32 13.66
CA LEU A 85 -4.66 -9.17 14.66
C LEU A 85 -4.44 -8.45 16.01
N GLU A 86 -4.68 -7.14 16.05
CA GLU A 86 -4.59 -6.33 17.26
C GLU A 86 -5.59 -6.81 18.32
N LYS A 87 -5.09 -7.27 19.47
CA LYS A 87 -5.93 -7.81 20.56
C LYS A 87 -6.78 -6.74 21.27
N ARG A 88 -6.27 -5.51 21.35
CA ARG A 88 -6.92 -4.37 22.00
C ARG A 88 -6.88 -3.19 21.05
N ARG A 89 -8.05 -2.64 20.72
CA ARG A 89 -8.17 -1.49 19.81
C ARG A 89 -7.24 -0.35 20.25
N GLY A 90 -6.35 0.06 19.36
CA GLY A 90 -5.40 1.14 19.59
C GLY A 90 -4.15 0.75 20.40
N ALA A 91 -3.88 -0.54 20.58
CA ALA A 91 -2.65 -1.03 21.20
C ALA A 91 -1.41 -0.88 20.30
N ILE A 92 -1.60 -0.76 18.99
CA ILE A 92 -0.54 -0.54 18.00
C ILE A 92 -0.94 0.64 17.12
N GLN A 93 -0.10 1.66 17.11
CA GLN A 93 -0.16 2.79 16.20
C GLN A 93 0.57 2.45 14.91
N VAL A 94 -0.15 2.53 13.79
CA VAL A 94 0.38 2.22 12.46
C VAL A 94 0.29 3.48 11.61
N LEU A 95 1.43 3.89 11.05
CA LEU A 95 1.54 4.97 10.10
C LEU A 95 1.87 4.42 8.71
N VAL A 96 1.07 4.76 7.70
CA VAL A 96 1.37 4.50 6.29
C VAL A 96 1.88 5.79 5.66
N VAL A 97 3.11 5.74 5.13
CA VAL A 97 3.73 6.84 4.39
C VAL A 97 3.66 6.51 2.90
N GLU A 98 2.93 7.31 2.12
CA GLU A 98 2.82 7.17 0.67
C GLU A 98 3.23 8.47 0.00
N ARG A 99 4.10 8.37 -1.01
CA ARG A 99 4.69 9.53 -1.70
C ARG A 99 3.76 10.13 -2.75
N ASP A 100 2.85 9.33 -3.30
CA ASP A 100 1.97 9.71 -4.40
C ASP A 100 0.55 9.21 -4.12
N TYR A 101 -0.31 10.11 -3.63
CA TYR A 101 -1.72 9.80 -3.39
C TYR A 101 -2.55 9.66 -4.67
N THR A 102 -2.01 10.05 -5.83
CA THR A 102 -2.64 9.74 -7.13
C THR A 102 -2.38 8.32 -7.58
N TYR A 103 -1.37 7.65 -6.99
CA TYR A 103 -0.91 6.31 -7.34
C TYR A 103 -0.56 6.15 -8.84
N SER A 104 -0.26 7.26 -9.53
CA SER A 104 -0.01 7.30 -10.97
C SER A 104 1.14 6.40 -11.42
N GLN A 105 2.11 6.18 -10.52
CA GLN A 105 3.27 5.33 -10.78
C GLN A 105 3.20 3.98 -10.03
N ALA A 106 2.18 3.77 -9.18
CA ALA A 106 2.07 2.57 -8.38
C ALA A 106 1.70 1.36 -9.24
N SER A 107 2.37 0.22 -9.03
CA SER A 107 2.08 -1.01 -9.77
C SER A 107 0.63 -1.48 -9.60
N THR A 108 0.00 -1.18 -8.45
CA THR A 108 -1.43 -1.44 -8.23
C THR A 108 -2.30 -0.69 -9.23
N GLY A 109 -2.16 0.64 -9.35
CA GLY A 109 -2.99 1.45 -10.25
C GLY A 109 -2.74 1.14 -11.72
N LEU A 110 -1.54 0.68 -12.07
CA LEU A 110 -1.16 0.30 -13.44
C LEU A 110 -1.48 -1.17 -13.79
N SER A 111 -2.00 -1.94 -12.82
CA SER A 111 -2.37 -3.34 -12.99
C SER A 111 -3.65 -3.49 -13.83
N VAL A 112 -3.77 -4.64 -14.50
CA VAL A 112 -5.01 -5.05 -15.18
C VAL A 112 -5.89 -5.96 -14.30
N GLY A 113 -5.52 -6.13 -13.03
CA GLY A 113 -6.35 -6.81 -12.02
C GLY A 113 -6.53 -8.31 -12.19
N GLY A 114 -5.63 -8.96 -12.92
CA GLY A 114 -5.67 -10.40 -13.09
C GLY A 114 -5.42 -11.18 -11.79
N ILE A 115 -6.24 -12.19 -11.53
CA ILE A 115 -6.07 -13.17 -10.47
C ILE A 115 -6.16 -14.59 -11.04
N ARG A 116 -5.23 -15.44 -10.63
CA ARG A 116 -5.13 -16.83 -11.06
C ARG A 116 -4.53 -17.69 -9.96
N GLN A 117 -4.68 -18.99 -10.08
CA GLN A 117 -4.12 -20.03 -9.22
C GLN A 117 -3.09 -20.89 -9.96
N GLN A 118 -3.02 -20.80 -11.30
CA GLN A 118 -2.10 -21.55 -12.15
C GLN A 118 -0.61 -21.17 -11.98
N PHE A 119 -0.04 -21.57 -10.85
CA PHE A 119 1.39 -21.46 -10.51
C PHE A 119 2.07 -22.84 -10.44
N SER A 120 3.40 -22.85 -10.32
CA SER A 120 4.21 -24.08 -10.29
C SER A 120 4.69 -24.48 -8.89
N LEU A 121 4.58 -23.57 -7.91
CA LEU A 121 4.98 -23.81 -6.52
C LEU A 121 3.73 -23.88 -5.65
N PRO A 122 3.59 -24.90 -4.78
CA PRO A 122 2.45 -25.05 -3.87
C PRO A 122 2.11 -23.78 -3.09
N GLU A 123 3.12 -23.09 -2.56
CA GLU A 123 2.95 -21.91 -1.72
C GLU A 123 2.30 -20.75 -2.50
N ASN A 124 2.65 -20.59 -3.78
CA ASN A 124 2.03 -19.57 -4.63
C ASN A 124 0.57 -19.91 -4.97
N ILE A 125 0.25 -21.20 -5.10
CA ILE A 125 -1.12 -21.66 -5.34
C ILE A 125 -1.96 -21.38 -4.10
N GLN A 126 -1.47 -21.75 -2.91
CA GLN A 126 -2.16 -21.49 -1.64
C GLN A 126 -2.37 -20.00 -1.36
N LEU A 127 -1.34 -19.17 -1.61
CA LEU A 127 -1.48 -17.71 -1.52
C LEU A 127 -2.58 -17.18 -2.47
N SER A 128 -2.70 -17.76 -3.66
CA SER A 128 -3.70 -17.34 -4.64
C SER A 128 -5.11 -17.80 -4.29
N LEU A 129 -5.26 -19.03 -3.76
CA LEU A 129 -6.51 -19.57 -3.24
C LEU A 129 -7.04 -18.73 -2.07
N PHE A 130 -6.16 -18.36 -1.14
CA PHE A 130 -6.52 -17.42 -0.07
C PHE A 130 -6.90 -16.05 -0.64
N SER A 131 -6.15 -15.55 -1.62
CA SER A 131 -6.40 -14.23 -2.19
C SER A 131 -7.75 -14.15 -2.89
N VAL A 132 -8.15 -15.17 -3.65
CA VAL A 132 -9.45 -15.16 -4.33
C VAL A 132 -10.60 -15.32 -3.34
N ASP A 133 -10.47 -16.13 -2.30
CA ASP A 133 -11.46 -16.17 -1.21
C ASP A 133 -11.62 -14.78 -0.56
N PHE A 134 -10.51 -14.11 -0.26
CA PHE A 134 -10.52 -12.76 0.29
C PHE A 134 -11.24 -11.76 -0.64
N LEU A 135 -11.01 -11.82 -1.95
CA LEU A 135 -11.66 -10.93 -2.91
C LEU A 135 -13.15 -11.26 -3.11
N ARG A 136 -13.54 -12.54 -3.07
CA ARG A 136 -14.95 -12.94 -3.21
C ARG A 136 -15.76 -12.55 -1.98
N ASN A 137 -15.16 -12.66 -0.80
CA ASN A 137 -15.78 -12.32 0.48
C ASN A 137 -15.36 -10.93 0.97
N ILE A 138 -15.00 -10.02 0.06
CA ILE A 138 -14.34 -8.75 0.39
C ILE A 138 -15.12 -7.89 1.38
N ASN A 139 -16.46 -7.95 1.38
CA ASN A 139 -17.29 -7.19 2.29
C ASN A 139 -17.26 -7.73 3.73
N GLU A 140 -17.00 -9.02 3.93
CA GLU A 140 -16.76 -9.56 5.27
C GLU A 140 -15.45 -9.02 5.87
N TYR A 141 -14.48 -8.75 4.99
CA TYR A 141 -13.16 -8.28 5.39
C TYR A 141 -13.06 -6.75 5.49
N LEU A 142 -13.60 -6.04 4.50
CA LEU A 142 -13.33 -4.61 4.26
C LEU A 142 -14.55 -3.70 4.39
N ALA A 143 -15.73 -4.21 4.75
CA ALA A 143 -16.87 -3.32 5.02
C ALA A 143 -16.55 -2.32 6.14
N VAL A 144 -17.04 -1.11 5.97
CA VAL A 144 -16.96 -0.02 6.94
C VAL A 144 -18.39 0.35 7.34
N VAL A 145 -18.62 0.60 8.62
CA VAL A 145 -19.94 0.96 9.15
C VAL A 145 -20.41 2.25 8.48
N ASP A 146 -21.67 2.29 8.05
CA ASP A 146 -22.31 3.40 7.34
C ASP A 146 -21.76 3.72 5.94
N ASP A 147 -20.82 2.93 5.43
CA ASP A 147 -20.27 3.03 4.07
C ASP A 147 -20.98 2.03 3.13
N PRO A 148 -21.12 2.34 1.82
CA PRO A 148 -21.69 1.40 0.87
C PRO A 148 -20.79 0.16 0.72
N PRO A 149 -21.37 -1.03 0.44
CA PRO A 149 -20.61 -2.24 0.15
C PRO A 149 -19.57 -2.01 -0.94
N LEU A 150 -18.40 -2.62 -0.78
CA LEU A 150 -17.35 -2.60 -1.76
C LEU A 150 -17.69 -3.54 -2.92
N ASP A 151 -17.71 -2.97 -4.12
CA ASP A 151 -17.80 -3.71 -5.37
C ASP A 151 -16.45 -3.68 -6.09
N LEU A 152 -15.83 -4.85 -6.20
CA LEU A 152 -14.53 -5.01 -6.88
C LEU A 152 -14.67 -5.16 -8.40
N GLN A 153 -15.89 -5.24 -8.94
CA GLN A 153 -16.15 -5.56 -10.34
C GLN A 153 -15.45 -6.87 -10.74
N PHE A 154 -15.53 -7.88 -9.86
CA PHE A 154 -14.90 -9.17 -10.05
C PHE A 154 -15.57 -9.94 -11.19
N ASN A 155 -14.76 -10.37 -12.16
CA ASN A 155 -15.19 -11.11 -13.33
C ASN A 155 -14.53 -12.50 -13.35
N PRO A 156 -15.28 -13.57 -13.06
CA PRO A 156 -14.77 -14.95 -12.99
C PRO A 156 -14.69 -15.63 -14.36
N SER A 157 -14.02 -15.02 -15.34
CA SER A 157 -13.89 -15.58 -16.69
C SER A 157 -12.74 -16.59 -16.86
N GLY A 158 -12.10 -17.00 -15.76
CA GLY A 158 -11.01 -17.97 -15.78
C GLY A 158 -9.68 -17.40 -16.28
N TYR A 159 -8.66 -18.25 -16.35
CA TYR A 159 -7.40 -17.97 -17.03
C TYR A 159 -7.04 -19.11 -17.97
N LEU A 160 -6.61 -18.78 -19.19
CA LEU A 160 -6.19 -19.75 -20.20
C LEU A 160 -4.68 -19.63 -20.46
N LEU A 161 -3.94 -20.71 -20.24
CA LEU A 161 -2.52 -20.83 -20.56
C LEU A 161 -2.33 -21.87 -21.66
N LEU A 162 -1.60 -21.51 -22.72
CA LEU A 162 -1.31 -22.38 -23.86
C LEU A 162 0.14 -22.86 -23.80
N ALA A 163 0.36 -24.15 -24.02
CA ALA A 163 1.70 -24.73 -24.14
C ALA A 163 1.93 -25.23 -25.57
N SER A 164 3.12 -24.93 -26.09
CA SER A 164 3.67 -25.67 -27.23
C SER A 164 4.25 -27.00 -26.76
N GLU A 165 4.70 -27.85 -27.69
CA GLU A 165 5.21 -29.17 -27.31
C GLU A 165 6.37 -29.14 -26.31
N LYS A 166 7.24 -28.13 -26.41
CA LYS A 166 8.35 -27.97 -25.46
C LYS A 166 7.88 -27.72 -24.01
N GLY A 167 6.68 -27.17 -23.84
CA GLY A 167 6.11 -26.83 -22.53
C GLY A 167 5.05 -27.81 -22.03
N ALA A 168 4.64 -28.78 -22.85
CA ALA A 168 3.54 -29.70 -22.58
C ALA A 168 3.73 -30.46 -21.26
N ALA A 169 4.83 -31.21 -21.14
CA ALA A 169 5.13 -32.00 -19.93
C ALA A 169 5.23 -31.13 -18.65
N ILE A 170 5.77 -29.91 -18.76
CA ILE A 170 5.84 -28.97 -17.64
C ILE A 170 4.44 -28.52 -17.21
N MET A 171 3.58 -28.18 -18.17
CA MET A 171 2.20 -27.77 -17.91
C MET A 171 1.39 -28.91 -17.28
N GLU A 172 1.53 -30.14 -17.76
CA GLU A 172 0.89 -31.31 -17.14
C GLU A 172 1.33 -31.52 -15.69
N ASN A 173 2.62 -31.43 -15.41
CA ASN A 173 3.14 -31.53 -14.05
C ASN A 173 2.60 -30.40 -13.15
N ASN A 174 2.59 -29.17 -13.66
CA ASN A 174 2.06 -28.04 -12.91
C ASN A 174 0.57 -28.21 -12.63
N VAL A 175 -0.24 -28.71 -13.56
CA VAL A 175 -1.68 -28.95 -13.33
C VAL A 175 -1.90 -30.05 -12.29
N LYS A 176 -1.05 -31.08 -12.23
CA LYS A 176 -1.12 -32.08 -11.15
C LYS A 176 -0.93 -31.43 -9.78
N VAL A 177 0.11 -30.59 -9.63
CA VAL A 177 0.36 -29.86 -8.38
C VAL A 177 -0.79 -28.90 -8.07
N GLN A 178 -1.26 -28.12 -9.04
CA GLN A 178 -2.38 -27.19 -8.87
C GLN A 178 -3.63 -27.89 -8.34
N ARG A 179 -3.99 -29.06 -8.89
CA ARG A 179 -5.12 -29.86 -8.43
C ARG A 179 -4.92 -30.43 -7.03
N GLN A 180 -3.70 -30.87 -6.70
CA GLN A 180 -3.35 -31.35 -5.37
C GLN A 180 -3.53 -30.26 -4.31
N GLU A 181 -3.18 -29.02 -4.64
CA GLU A 181 -3.37 -27.85 -3.78
C GLU A 181 -4.82 -27.34 -3.72
N GLY A 182 -5.72 -27.88 -4.56
CA GLY A 182 -7.15 -27.57 -4.55
C GLY A 182 -7.63 -26.65 -5.69
N ALA A 183 -6.75 -26.20 -6.57
CA ALA A 183 -7.12 -25.33 -7.69
C ALA A 183 -7.99 -26.07 -8.72
N LYS A 184 -9.03 -25.39 -9.20
CA LYS A 184 -10.00 -25.93 -10.15
C LYS A 184 -9.55 -25.68 -11.59
N VAL A 185 -8.63 -26.51 -12.06
CA VAL A 185 -8.02 -26.39 -13.39
C VAL A 185 -8.25 -27.64 -14.26
N CYS A 186 -8.49 -27.43 -15.55
CA CYS A 186 -8.58 -28.50 -16.54
C CYS A 186 -7.50 -28.39 -17.61
N LEU A 187 -7.05 -29.55 -18.09
CA LEU A 187 -6.26 -29.63 -19.31
C LEU A 187 -7.20 -29.82 -20.49
N MET A 188 -6.90 -29.11 -21.57
CA MET A 188 -7.64 -29.15 -22.82
C MET A 188 -6.71 -29.53 -23.96
N SER A 189 -7.16 -30.47 -24.79
CA SER A 189 -6.56 -30.72 -26.09
C SER A 189 -6.80 -29.54 -27.03
N PRO A 190 -6.03 -29.42 -28.13
CA PRO A 190 -6.28 -28.39 -29.14
C PRO A 190 -7.69 -28.46 -29.74
N GLU A 191 -8.27 -29.66 -29.84
CA GLU A 191 -9.64 -29.86 -30.31
C GLU A 191 -10.67 -29.32 -29.31
N GLN A 192 -10.53 -29.68 -28.02
CA GLN A 192 -11.39 -29.14 -26.96
C GLN A 192 -11.30 -27.61 -26.88
N LEU A 193 -10.10 -27.06 -27.10
CA LEU A 193 -9.87 -25.63 -27.13
C LEU A 193 -10.61 -24.95 -28.30
N ARG A 194 -10.55 -25.51 -29.51
CA ARG A 194 -11.32 -25.00 -30.67
C ARG A 194 -12.82 -25.07 -30.44
N ASN A 195 -13.31 -26.14 -29.82
CA ASN A 195 -14.73 -26.30 -29.55
C ASN A 195 -15.23 -25.27 -28.53
N LYS A 196 -14.43 -25.00 -27.49
CA LYS A 196 -14.80 -24.04 -26.44
C LYS A 196 -14.58 -22.58 -26.84
N PHE A 197 -13.51 -22.30 -27.58
CA PHE A 197 -13.13 -20.97 -28.03
C PHE A 197 -12.86 -20.98 -29.55
N PRO A 198 -13.91 -21.00 -30.39
CA PRO A 198 -13.77 -21.13 -31.84
C PRO A 198 -12.95 -20.03 -32.53
N TRP A 199 -12.75 -18.90 -31.85
CA TRP A 199 -11.96 -17.76 -32.31
C TRP A 199 -10.45 -17.87 -32.04
N ILE A 200 -9.98 -18.91 -31.34
CA ILE A 200 -8.54 -19.12 -31.07
C ILE A 200 -7.89 -19.93 -32.19
N ASN A 201 -6.74 -19.47 -32.69
CA ASN A 201 -5.86 -20.30 -33.51
C ASN A 201 -5.07 -21.27 -32.62
N THR A 202 -5.24 -22.57 -32.86
CA THR A 202 -4.57 -23.64 -32.10
C THR A 202 -3.32 -24.19 -32.77
N GLU A 203 -2.87 -23.61 -33.88
CA GLU A 203 -1.63 -24.00 -34.54
C GLU A 203 -0.44 -23.87 -33.57
N GLY A 204 0.35 -24.95 -33.45
CA GLY A 204 1.50 -25.00 -32.54
C GLY A 204 1.16 -25.13 -31.04
N VAL A 205 -0.12 -25.25 -30.69
CA VAL A 205 -0.57 -25.56 -29.32
C VAL A 205 -0.62 -27.07 -29.17
N ALA A 206 0.14 -27.61 -28.20
CA ALA A 206 0.11 -29.02 -27.85
C ALA A 206 -1.02 -29.32 -26.86
N LEU A 207 -1.14 -28.48 -25.83
CA LEU A 207 -2.22 -28.54 -24.84
C LEU A 207 -2.41 -27.18 -24.15
N ALA A 208 -3.54 -27.02 -23.48
CA ALA A 208 -3.88 -25.83 -22.74
C ALA A 208 -4.31 -26.17 -21.31
N SER A 209 -4.04 -25.25 -20.38
CA SER A 209 -4.58 -25.28 -19.02
C SER A 209 -5.59 -24.14 -18.87
N TYR A 210 -6.79 -24.47 -18.39
CA TYR A 210 -7.87 -23.52 -18.19
C TYR A 210 -8.39 -23.58 -16.74
N GLY A 211 -8.43 -22.44 -16.06
CA GLY A 211 -9.07 -22.33 -14.76
C GLY A 211 -10.58 -22.22 -14.88
N LEU A 212 -11.26 -23.10 -14.17
CA LEU A 212 -12.71 -23.26 -14.20
C LEU A 212 -13.41 -22.36 -13.18
N GLU A 213 -12.77 -22.12 -12.04
CA GLU A 213 -13.32 -21.35 -10.93
C GLU A 213 -12.24 -20.45 -10.34
N ASP A 214 -12.66 -19.36 -9.70
CA ASP A 214 -11.80 -18.55 -8.84
C ASP A 214 -10.54 -17.99 -9.54
N GLU A 215 -10.66 -17.75 -10.85
CA GLU A 215 -9.69 -17.04 -11.68
C GLU A 215 -10.42 -16.03 -12.56
N GLY A 216 -9.73 -14.95 -12.95
CA GLY A 216 -10.31 -13.90 -13.78
C GLY A 216 -9.68 -12.54 -13.48
N TRP A 217 -10.47 -11.47 -13.46
CA TRP A 217 -9.95 -10.15 -13.13
C TRP A 217 -10.92 -9.33 -12.28
N PHE A 218 -10.40 -8.28 -11.67
CA PHE A 218 -11.16 -7.31 -10.88
C PHE A 218 -10.59 -5.91 -11.08
N ASP A 219 -11.21 -4.88 -10.52
CA ASP A 219 -10.67 -3.52 -10.51
C ASP A 219 -9.67 -3.34 -9.34
N PRO A 220 -8.36 -3.21 -9.61
CA PRO A 220 -7.35 -2.98 -8.57
C PRO A 220 -7.55 -1.66 -7.83
N TRP A 221 -8.13 -0.65 -8.48
CA TRP A 221 -8.39 0.65 -7.87
C TRP A 221 -9.47 0.53 -6.80
N CYS A 222 -10.56 -0.19 -7.09
CA CYS A 222 -11.57 -0.50 -6.09
C CYS A 222 -10.98 -1.21 -4.86
N LEU A 223 -10.11 -2.21 -5.06
CA LEU A 223 -9.43 -2.90 -3.95
C LEU A 223 -8.55 -1.96 -3.13
N LEU A 224 -7.72 -1.14 -3.79
CA LEU A 224 -6.84 -0.18 -3.14
C LEU A 224 -7.65 0.80 -2.27
N GLN A 225 -8.69 1.40 -2.83
CA GLN A 225 -9.55 2.36 -2.15
C GLN A 225 -10.37 1.70 -1.03
N GLY A 226 -10.82 0.46 -1.23
CA GLY A 226 -11.48 -0.35 -0.21
C GLY A 226 -10.58 -0.61 1.00
N LEU A 227 -9.36 -1.09 0.76
CA LEU A 227 -8.35 -1.29 1.80
C LEU A 227 -8.05 0.02 2.52
N ARG A 228 -7.81 1.11 1.78
CA ARG A 228 -7.51 2.43 2.35
C ARG A 228 -8.60 2.90 3.30
N ARG A 229 -9.87 2.88 2.85
CA ARG A 229 -11.03 3.25 3.69
C ARG A 229 -11.13 2.36 4.93
N LYS A 230 -10.97 1.04 4.76
CA LYS A 230 -11.04 0.10 5.87
C LYS A 230 -9.97 0.40 6.92
N VAL A 231 -8.70 0.51 6.54
CA VAL A 231 -7.63 0.74 7.52
C VAL A 231 -7.73 2.12 8.18
N GLN A 232 -8.20 3.14 7.47
CA GLN A 232 -8.52 4.44 8.07
C GLN A 232 -9.61 4.31 9.14
N SER A 233 -10.69 3.55 8.89
CA SER A 233 -11.74 3.29 9.89
C SER A 233 -11.22 2.53 11.13
N MET A 234 -10.11 1.79 10.97
CA MET A 234 -9.43 1.06 12.04
C MET A 234 -8.41 1.93 12.80
N GLY A 235 -8.27 3.22 12.43
CA GLY A 235 -7.37 4.17 13.09
C GLY A 235 -5.92 4.15 12.58
N VAL A 236 -5.67 3.61 11.39
CA VAL A 236 -4.35 3.74 10.74
C VAL A 236 -4.13 5.18 10.29
N LEU A 237 -2.96 5.73 10.62
CA LEU A 237 -2.55 7.08 10.26
C LEU A 237 -1.94 7.08 8.86
N PHE A 238 -2.09 8.20 8.15
CA PHE A 238 -1.62 8.37 6.78
C PHE A 238 -0.83 9.65 6.64
N CYS A 239 0.33 9.57 6.00
CA CYS A 239 1.16 10.72 5.68
C CYS A 239 1.46 10.76 4.18
N HIS A 240 1.18 11.90 3.55
CA HIS A 240 1.58 12.18 2.18
C HIS A 240 3.02 12.70 2.21
N GLY A 241 3.97 11.81 1.94
CA GLY A 241 5.38 12.14 2.06
C GLY A 241 6.28 11.01 1.58
N GLU A 242 7.56 11.32 1.49
CA GLU A 242 8.59 10.40 1.05
C GLU A 242 9.52 10.06 2.22
N VAL A 243 9.73 8.77 2.47
CA VAL A 243 10.75 8.34 3.43
C VAL A 243 12.12 8.52 2.79
N THR A 244 12.94 9.37 3.39
CA THR A 244 14.26 9.75 2.84
C THR A 244 15.43 9.26 3.67
N ARG A 245 15.21 8.90 4.94
CA ARG A 245 16.28 8.46 5.83
C ARG A 245 15.77 7.60 6.99
N PHE A 246 16.64 6.73 7.48
CA PHE A 246 16.47 6.02 8.74
C PHE A 246 17.59 6.42 9.71
N ILE A 247 17.25 6.64 10.97
CA ILE A 247 18.22 6.74 12.05
C ILE A 247 18.26 5.40 12.78
N SER A 248 19.47 4.93 13.07
CA SER A 248 19.67 3.65 13.70
C SER A 248 20.66 3.76 14.85
N SER A 249 20.40 3.01 15.90
CA SER A 249 21.36 2.73 16.96
C SER A 249 22.10 1.43 16.64
N SER A 250 23.33 1.34 17.12
CA SER A 250 24.17 0.15 16.99
C SER A 250 24.58 -0.30 18.38
N ASN A 251 24.41 -1.59 18.68
CA ASN A 251 24.86 -2.17 19.93
C ASN A 251 25.77 -3.37 19.64
N ARG A 252 26.91 -3.46 20.33
CA ARG A 252 27.83 -4.59 20.21
C ARG A 252 27.42 -5.64 21.24
N MET A 253 27.23 -6.86 20.79
CA MET A 253 26.85 -8.00 21.62
C MET A 253 27.80 -9.16 21.34
N GLU A 254 27.97 -10.03 22.32
CA GLU A 254 28.74 -11.27 22.18
C GLU A 254 27.75 -12.43 22.13
N THR A 255 27.89 -13.32 21.14
CA THR A 255 27.08 -14.54 21.07
C THR A 255 27.50 -15.51 22.18
N ALA A 256 26.69 -16.54 22.43
CA ALA A 256 27.05 -17.61 23.38
C ALA A 256 28.34 -18.35 22.98
N SER A 257 28.80 -18.23 21.73
CA SER A 257 30.05 -18.81 21.23
C SER A 257 31.24 -17.83 21.27
N GLY A 258 31.09 -16.64 21.86
CA GLY A 258 32.15 -15.63 21.97
C GLY A 258 32.35 -14.76 20.73
N GLU A 259 31.42 -14.78 19.77
CA GLU A 259 31.52 -13.98 18.55
C GLU A 259 30.90 -12.59 18.77
N GLU A 260 31.66 -11.53 18.47
CA GLU A 260 31.11 -10.17 18.48
C GLU A 260 30.16 -9.95 17.29
N VAL A 261 28.91 -9.63 17.60
CA VAL A 261 27.87 -9.25 16.63
C VAL A 261 27.41 -7.83 16.90
N THR A 262 27.38 -6.99 15.86
CA THR A 262 26.80 -5.65 15.94
C THR A 262 25.34 -5.69 15.51
N LEU A 263 24.43 -5.42 16.44
CA LEU A 263 23.00 -5.25 16.15
C LEU A 263 22.72 -3.80 15.80
N LYS A 264 22.21 -3.57 14.59
CA LYS A 264 21.72 -2.27 14.14
C LYS A 264 20.19 -2.26 14.20
N ARG A 265 19.61 -1.29 14.91
CA ARG A 265 18.17 -1.13 15.04
C ARG A 265 17.75 0.25 14.53
N ILE A 266 16.82 0.29 13.59
CA ILE A 266 16.13 1.53 13.20
C ILE A 266 15.19 1.94 14.33
N HIS A 267 15.26 3.20 14.75
CA HIS A 267 14.35 3.76 15.77
C HIS A 267 13.66 5.05 15.32
N GLU A 268 14.01 5.61 14.17
CA GLU A 268 13.39 6.82 13.64
C GLU A 268 13.41 6.84 12.10
N VAL A 269 12.34 7.36 11.51
CA VAL A 269 12.15 7.54 10.08
C VAL A 269 12.00 9.02 9.76
N HIS A 270 12.73 9.52 8.78
CA HIS A 270 12.56 10.90 8.29
C HIS A 270 11.62 10.90 7.09
N VAL A 271 10.50 11.61 7.23
CA VAL A 271 9.49 11.78 6.19
C VAL A 271 9.59 13.19 5.62
N LYS A 272 9.99 13.29 4.35
CA LYS A 272 9.96 14.55 3.61
C LYS A 272 8.52 14.81 3.13
N MET A 273 7.96 15.95 3.52
CA MET A 273 6.60 16.33 3.14
C MET A 273 6.56 16.79 1.68
N ASP A 274 5.42 16.61 1.01
CA ASP A 274 5.22 17.14 -0.34
C ASP A 274 5.42 18.67 -0.36
N ARG A 275 6.18 19.16 -1.35
CA ARG A 275 6.55 20.57 -1.53
C ARG A 275 7.25 21.24 -0.33
N SER A 276 7.80 20.47 0.60
CA SER A 276 8.64 20.99 1.69
C SER A 276 10.11 20.61 1.49
N LEU A 277 11.00 21.47 1.97
CA LEU A 277 12.43 21.17 2.11
C LEU A 277 12.75 20.50 3.46
N GLU A 278 11.82 20.57 4.40
CA GLU A 278 11.96 20.00 5.73
C GLU A 278 11.50 18.53 5.75
N TYR A 279 12.10 17.77 6.67
CA TYR A 279 11.63 16.45 7.03
C TYR A 279 10.96 16.48 8.39
N GLN A 280 10.06 15.55 8.62
CA GLN A 280 9.44 15.28 9.90
C GLN A 280 10.01 13.95 10.44
N PRO A 281 10.67 13.95 11.61
CA PRO A 281 11.10 12.72 12.25
C PRO A 281 9.90 11.99 12.85
N VAL A 282 9.87 10.67 12.68
CA VAL A 282 8.88 9.79 13.29
C VAL A 282 9.64 8.69 14.01
N GLU A 283 9.60 8.70 15.34
CA GLU A 283 10.14 7.61 16.13
C GLU A 283 9.29 6.36 15.95
N CYS A 284 9.93 5.19 15.83
CA CYS A 284 9.22 3.94 15.60
C CYS A 284 9.95 2.72 16.14
N ALA A 285 9.20 1.64 16.35
CA ALA A 285 9.77 0.36 16.74
C ALA A 285 10.07 -0.54 15.53
N ILE A 286 9.26 -0.46 14.48
CA ILE A 286 9.33 -1.32 13.30
C ILE A 286 9.09 -0.49 12.04
N VAL A 287 9.90 -0.74 11.01
CA VAL A 287 9.67 -0.23 9.66
C VAL A 287 9.37 -1.39 8.71
N ILE A 288 8.29 -1.27 7.94
CA ILE A 288 7.90 -2.25 6.92
C ILE A 288 8.12 -1.65 5.54
N ASN A 289 8.98 -2.27 4.75
CA ASN A 289 9.22 -1.88 3.36
C ASN A 289 8.16 -2.50 2.45
N ALA A 290 7.15 -1.72 2.10
CA ALA A 290 6.09 -2.08 1.15
C ALA A 290 6.10 -1.17 -0.11
N ALA A 291 7.26 -0.59 -0.43
CA ALA A 291 7.42 0.43 -1.46
C ALA A 291 7.44 -0.10 -2.91
N GLY A 292 6.92 -1.31 -3.16
CA GLY A 292 6.79 -1.90 -4.49
C GLY A 292 8.11 -1.89 -5.28
N ALA A 293 8.07 -1.32 -6.49
CA ALA A 293 9.24 -1.22 -7.37
C ALA A 293 10.42 -0.42 -6.78
N TRP A 294 10.18 0.38 -5.73
CA TRP A 294 11.20 1.19 -5.06
C TRP A 294 11.69 0.57 -3.75
N SER A 295 11.25 -0.63 -3.40
CA SER A 295 11.70 -1.31 -2.19
C SER A 295 13.22 -1.47 -2.14
N GLY A 296 13.91 -1.60 -3.29
CA GLY A 296 15.37 -1.61 -3.34
C GLY A 296 15.99 -0.31 -2.81
N GLN A 297 15.45 0.84 -3.21
CA GLN A 297 15.94 2.16 -2.76
C GLN A 297 15.70 2.34 -1.26
N ILE A 298 14.51 1.94 -0.76
CA ILE A 298 14.22 1.99 0.67
C ILE A 298 15.15 1.06 1.47
N ALA A 299 15.45 -0.14 0.95
CA ALA A 299 16.40 -1.04 1.59
C ALA A 299 17.82 -0.45 1.63
N GLU A 300 18.24 0.24 0.57
CA GLU A 300 19.53 0.94 0.52
C GLU A 300 19.63 2.09 1.53
N LEU A 301 18.52 2.75 1.90
CA LEU A 301 18.49 3.74 3.00
C LEU A 301 18.83 3.11 4.35
N ALA A 302 18.45 1.83 4.56
CA ALA A 302 18.82 1.08 5.77
C ALA A 302 20.27 0.55 5.74
N GLY A 303 20.94 0.65 4.58
CA GLY A 303 22.28 0.11 4.35
C GLY A 303 22.31 -1.29 3.73
N ILE A 304 21.16 -1.86 3.38
CA ILE A 304 21.06 -3.17 2.74
C ILE A 304 21.53 -3.05 1.28
N GLY A 305 22.41 -3.96 0.84
CA GLY A 305 22.97 -3.95 -0.51
C GLY A 305 24.19 -3.03 -0.68
N LYS A 306 24.72 -2.48 0.42
CA LYS A 306 25.93 -1.63 0.45
C LYS A 306 27.15 -2.29 1.10
N GLY A 307 26.98 -3.50 1.66
CA GLY A 307 28.08 -4.29 2.23
C GLY A 307 28.96 -4.97 1.16
N PRO A 308 29.99 -5.74 1.59
CA PRO A 308 30.87 -6.45 0.67
C PRO A 308 30.11 -7.41 -0.25
N PRO A 309 30.46 -7.51 -1.55
CA PRO A 309 29.82 -8.45 -2.47
C PRO A 309 29.87 -9.91 -1.95
N GLY A 310 28.79 -10.67 -2.16
CA GLY A 310 28.68 -12.05 -1.69
C GLY A 310 28.28 -12.21 -0.21
N THR A 311 28.14 -11.11 0.53
CA THR A 311 27.57 -11.13 1.90
C THR A 311 26.08 -10.83 1.87
N LEU A 312 25.36 -11.21 2.94
CA LEU A 312 23.95 -10.87 3.09
C LEU A 312 23.77 -9.33 3.10
N GLN A 313 24.69 -8.61 3.73
CA GLN A 313 24.69 -7.15 3.83
C GLN A 313 24.98 -6.46 2.49
N GLY A 314 25.77 -7.09 1.61
CA GLY A 314 26.04 -6.63 0.25
C GLY A 314 25.02 -7.07 -0.79
N THR A 315 24.11 -7.98 -0.44
CA THR A 315 23.09 -8.47 -1.38
C THR A 315 21.99 -7.43 -1.55
N LYS A 316 21.93 -6.84 -2.74
CA LYS A 316 20.87 -5.89 -3.11
C LYS A 316 19.53 -6.60 -3.22
N LEU A 317 18.46 -5.92 -2.79
CA LEU A 317 17.10 -6.38 -3.04
C LEU A 317 16.85 -6.36 -4.55
N PRO A 318 16.49 -7.50 -5.19
CA PRO A 318 16.45 -7.62 -6.65
C PRO A 318 15.14 -7.08 -7.23
N VAL A 319 14.78 -5.85 -6.87
CA VAL A 319 13.55 -5.17 -7.29
C VAL A 319 13.91 -3.81 -7.87
N GLU A 320 13.60 -3.62 -9.14
CA GLU A 320 13.83 -2.37 -9.87
C GLU A 320 12.60 -1.99 -10.69
N PRO A 321 12.28 -0.68 -10.81
CA PRO A 321 11.23 -0.23 -11.71
C PRO A 321 11.56 -0.60 -13.16
N ARG A 322 10.66 -1.33 -13.82
CA ARG A 322 10.76 -1.63 -15.25
C ARG A 322 9.67 -0.91 -16.02
N LYS A 323 10.05 -0.12 -17.02
CA LYS A 323 9.09 0.44 -17.99
C LYS A 323 8.37 -0.72 -18.68
N ARG A 324 7.04 -0.61 -18.77
CA ARG A 324 6.21 -1.51 -19.57
C ARG A 324 6.61 -1.28 -21.04
N ARG A 325 7.47 -2.14 -21.61
CA ARG A 325 7.85 -2.03 -23.02
C ARG A 325 6.60 -2.26 -23.88
N ARG A 326 6.08 -1.19 -24.48
CA ARG A 326 5.23 -1.25 -25.66
C ARG A 326 6.20 -1.48 -26.82
N ASN A 327 6.52 -2.73 -27.16
CA ASN A 327 7.33 -3.01 -28.35
C ASN A 327 6.48 -2.63 -29.58
N GLN A 328 6.60 -1.39 -30.04
CA GLN A 328 6.29 -1.01 -31.42
C GLN A 328 7.48 -1.43 -32.28
N THR A 329 7.56 -2.71 -32.61
CA THR A 329 8.44 -3.18 -33.69
C THR A 329 7.95 -4.56 -34.09
N GLN A 330 7.42 -4.65 -35.31
CA GLN A 330 6.81 -5.82 -35.96
C GLN A 330 5.46 -6.29 -35.38
N GLY A 331 4.37 -5.72 -35.91
CA GLY A 331 3.11 -6.40 -36.29
C GLY A 331 2.44 -7.40 -35.34
N THR A 332 2.86 -7.50 -34.08
CA THR A 332 2.39 -8.51 -33.13
C THR A 332 2.07 -7.82 -31.81
N TRP A 333 0.79 -7.84 -31.45
CA TRP A 333 0.30 -7.34 -30.17
C TRP A 333 0.75 -8.28 -29.05
N LYS A 334 1.98 -8.11 -28.55
CA LYS A 334 2.42 -8.78 -27.32
C LYS A 334 1.93 -8.02 -26.09
N TRP A 335 0.83 -8.50 -25.51
CA TRP A 335 0.41 -8.13 -24.17
C TRP A 335 1.30 -8.87 -23.15
N THR A 336 2.43 -8.28 -22.77
CA THR A 336 3.17 -8.76 -21.61
C THR A 336 2.44 -8.31 -20.34
N MET A 337 1.75 -9.23 -19.67
CA MET A 337 1.34 -9.06 -18.27
C MET A 337 2.63 -8.93 -17.46
N ALA A 338 2.98 -7.70 -17.08
CA ALA A 338 4.04 -7.45 -16.12
C ALA A 338 3.47 -7.74 -14.72
N SER A 339 3.38 -9.01 -14.34
CA SER A 339 3.75 -9.33 -12.97
C SER A 339 5.23 -8.98 -12.85
N SER A 340 5.63 -8.39 -11.73
CA SER A 340 7.03 -8.35 -11.35
C SER A 340 7.56 -9.78 -11.41
N ARG A 341 8.26 -10.15 -12.50
CA ARG A 341 9.08 -11.35 -12.51
C ARG A 341 10.26 -11.05 -11.59
N THR A 342 10.06 -11.21 -10.29
CA THR A 342 11.14 -11.54 -9.37
C THR A 342 11.66 -12.89 -9.84
N ARG A 343 12.85 -12.88 -10.44
CA ARG A 343 13.62 -14.12 -10.57
C ARG A 343 14.15 -14.38 -9.16
N CYS A 344 13.42 -15.15 -8.35
CA CYS A 344 13.99 -15.70 -7.13
C CYS A 344 15.07 -16.70 -7.56
N GLY A 345 16.31 -16.23 -7.66
CA GLY A 345 17.46 -17.14 -7.63
C GLY A 345 17.55 -17.79 -6.25
N PRO A 346 18.22 -18.94 -6.10
CA PRO A 346 18.45 -19.53 -4.79
C PRO A 346 19.22 -18.54 -3.91
N ILE A 347 18.61 -18.14 -2.79
CA ILE A 347 19.19 -17.20 -1.79
C ILE A 347 20.03 -17.96 -0.74
N TRP A 348 20.16 -19.28 -0.87
CA TRP A 348 20.91 -20.10 0.09
C TRP A 348 22.06 -20.84 -0.61
N PRO A 349 23.33 -20.62 -0.22
CA PRO A 349 24.36 -21.61 -0.47
C PRO A 349 24.03 -22.87 0.35
N ARG A 350 24.20 -24.04 -0.27
CA ARG A 350 24.12 -25.34 0.43
C ARG A 350 25.21 -25.46 1.49
#